data_AF-A0A101XS72-F1
#
_entry.id   AF-A0A101XS72-F1
#
_cell.length_a   1.000
_cell.length_b   1.000
_cell.length_c   1.000
_cell.angle_alpha   90.00
_cell.angle_beta   90.00
_cell.angle_gamma   90.00
#
_symmetry.space_group_name_H-M   'P 1'
#
loop_
_entity.id
_entity.type
_entity.pdbx_description
1 polymer ?
#
loop_
_entity_poly.entity_id
_entity_poly.type
_entity_poly.pdbx_seq_one_letter_code
_entity_poly.pdbx_strand_id
1 'polypeptide(L)'
;MNPTIEDPDSHLRRSRKEAHPKERITPLFILKWLFSPLQPAPRNKVQNKLRKSFATPRQKKKASRSGARRRKRRLRIRRLLLFKKYLIQTSVTITLIVVIAVVSFWAKFAVVTHIPEFFRQGILLHARAYIVLKSWWFGPPYFSLSAYLSGTGGDTMSNLEQQLGIYAEIVRNPNEILWIFQRS
;
A
#
# COMPACT_ATOMS: atom_id res chain seq x y z
N MET A 1 21.69 -23.10 -85.64
CA MET A 1 21.43 -23.46 -84.23
C MET A 1 22.39 -22.66 -83.38
N ASN A 2 21.88 -21.76 -82.54
CA ASN A 2 22.68 -20.82 -81.76
C ASN A 2 22.41 -21.11 -80.26
N PRO A 3 23.41 -21.41 -79.42
CA PRO A 3 23.16 -21.63 -78.01
C PRO A 3 22.99 -20.29 -77.28
N THR A 4 21.86 -20.13 -76.62
CA THR A 4 21.56 -19.05 -75.68
C THR A 4 22.53 -19.11 -74.50
N ILE A 5 23.31 -18.04 -74.33
CA ILE A 5 24.13 -17.78 -73.16
C ILE A 5 23.17 -17.36 -72.04
N GLU A 6 22.93 -18.26 -71.08
CA GLU A 6 22.21 -17.90 -69.85
C GLU A 6 23.14 -17.12 -68.93
N ASP A 7 22.70 -15.90 -68.61
CA ASP A 7 23.37 -14.96 -67.73
C ASP A 7 23.19 -15.40 -66.24
N PRO A 8 24.27 -15.78 -65.53
CA PRO A 8 24.19 -16.38 -64.19
C PRO A 8 23.72 -15.39 -63.10
N ASP A 9 23.62 -14.09 -63.41
CA ASP A 9 23.24 -13.05 -62.44
C ASP A 9 21.74 -12.76 -62.36
N SER A 10 20.92 -13.42 -63.18
CA SER A 10 19.46 -13.17 -63.23
C SER A 10 18.68 -13.68 -62.01
N HIS A 11 19.25 -14.58 -61.19
CA HIS A 11 18.54 -15.20 -60.06
C HIS A 11 18.53 -14.38 -58.75
N LEU A 12 19.37 -13.35 -58.60
CA LEU A 12 19.52 -12.65 -57.32
C LEU A 12 18.54 -11.49 -57.09
N ARG A 13 17.71 -11.12 -58.08
CA ARG A 13 16.78 -9.97 -57.95
C ARG A 13 15.36 -10.29 -57.53
N ARG A 14 14.92 -11.56 -57.47
CA ARG A 14 13.52 -11.90 -57.13
C ARG A 14 13.21 -12.07 -55.63
N SER A 15 14.21 -12.21 -54.76
CA SER A 15 13.97 -12.47 -53.32
C SER A 15 14.13 -11.23 -52.43
N ARG A 16 13.39 -10.14 -52.72
CA ARG A 16 13.38 -8.96 -51.83
C ARG A 16 11.98 -8.43 -51.50
N LYS A 17 10.91 -9.03 -52.04
CA LYS A 17 9.54 -8.51 -51.87
C LYS A 17 8.65 -9.30 -50.89
N GLU A 18 9.07 -10.42 -50.32
CA GLU A 18 8.13 -11.30 -49.58
C GLU A 18 8.40 -11.56 -48.09
N ALA A 19 9.40 -10.93 -47.46
CA ALA A 19 9.80 -11.34 -46.11
C ALA A 19 9.24 -10.49 -44.95
N HIS A 20 7.99 -10.00 -45.02
CA HIS A 20 7.35 -9.40 -43.85
C HIS A 20 5.86 -9.75 -43.74
N PRO A 21 5.49 -10.77 -42.92
CA PRO A 21 4.14 -10.78 -42.37
C PRO A 21 4.03 -9.58 -41.43
N LYS A 22 3.18 -8.60 -41.78
CA LYS A 22 2.78 -7.53 -40.87
C LYS A 22 2.00 -8.17 -39.72
N GLU A 23 2.67 -8.41 -38.59
CA GLU A 23 1.97 -8.80 -37.35
C GLU A 23 0.93 -7.72 -37.05
N ARG A 24 -0.35 -8.10 -37.09
CA ARG A 24 -1.46 -7.20 -36.79
C ARG A 24 -1.32 -6.71 -35.35
N ILE A 25 -1.32 -5.40 -35.17
CA ILE A 25 -1.29 -4.75 -33.87
C ILE A 25 -2.59 -5.12 -33.14
N THR A 26 -2.51 -6.08 -32.23
CA THR A 26 -3.65 -6.51 -31.40
C THR A 26 -3.59 -5.80 -30.05
N PRO A 27 -4.73 -5.53 -29.40
CA PRO A 27 -4.77 -4.84 -28.10
C PRO A 27 -3.98 -5.61 -27.02
N LEU A 28 -3.95 -6.95 -27.11
CA LEU A 28 -3.10 -7.80 -26.27
C LEU A 28 -1.60 -7.52 -26.41
N PHE A 29 -1.14 -7.14 -27.61
CA PHE A 29 0.25 -6.75 -27.84
C PHE A 29 0.59 -5.43 -27.11
N ILE A 30 -0.32 -4.45 -27.18
CA ILE A 30 -0.17 -3.15 -26.49
C ILE A 30 -0.17 -3.35 -24.97
N LEU A 31 -1.08 -4.17 -24.44
CA LEU A 31 -1.15 -4.48 -23.02
C LEU A 31 0.12 -5.19 -22.54
N LYS A 32 0.58 -6.19 -23.29
CA LYS A 32 1.81 -6.94 -22.99
C LYS A 32 3.07 -6.07 -23.09
N TRP A 33 3.06 -5.04 -23.95
CA TRP A 33 4.12 -4.05 -24.06
C TRP A 33 4.15 -3.09 -22.87
N LEU A 34 3.00 -2.59 -22.43
CA LEU A 34 2.85 -1.69 -21.27
C LEU A 34 3.32 -2.35 -19.96
N PHE A 35 3.00 -3.62 -19.74
CA PHE A 35 3.37 -4.35 -18.51
C PHE A 35 4.79 -4.95 -18.54
N SER A 36 5.52 -4.85 -19.65
CA SER A 36 6.85 -5.43 -19.81
C SER A 36 7.84 -4.45 -20.45
N PRO A 37 8.29 -3.40 -19.71
CA PRO A 37 9.09 -2.28 -20.25
C PRO A 37 10.53 -2.65 -20.67
N LEU A 38 10.83 -3.95 -20.80
CA LEU A 38 12.16 -4.45 -21.13
C LEU A 38 12.19 -5.48 -22.26
N GLN A 39 11.08 -5.72 -22.97
CA GLN A 39 11.21 -6.49 -24.21
C GLN A 39 11.97 -5.64 -25.23
N PRO A 40 13.19 -6.05 -25.66
CA PRO A 40 13.82 -5.38 -26.78
C PRO A 40 12.88 -5.51 -27.97
N ALA A 41 12.64 -4.41 -28.68
CA ALA A 41 11.92 -4.40 -29.96
C ALA A 41 12.33 -5.63 -30.79
N PRO A 42 11.39 -6.30 -31.49
CA PRO A 42 11.67 -7.51 -32.27
C PRO A 42 12.76 -7.21 -33.30
N ARG A 43 14.01 -7.40 -32.88
CA ARG A 43 15.17 -6.97 -33.60
C ARG A 43 15.50 -8.11 -34.53
N ASN A 44 15.25 -7.89 -35.82
CA ASN A 44 15.44 -8.84 -36.92
C ASN A 44 16.72 -9.67 -36.67
N LYS A 45 16.55 -10.88 -36.10
CA LYS A 45 17.66 -11.69 -35.55
C LYS A 45 18.60 -12.12 -36.67
N VAL A 46 18.08 -12.18 -37.89
CA VAL A 46 18.76 -12.58 -39.12
C VAL A 46 19.82 -11.55 -39.54
N GLN A 47 19.48 -10.26 -39.61
CA GLN A 47 20.44 -9.20 -39.97
C GLN A 47 21.58 -9.03 -38.95
N ASN A 48 21.29 -9.24 -37.66
CA ASN A 48 22.30 -9.14 -36.60
C ASN A 48 23.26 -10.33 -36.56
N LYS A 49 22.88 -11.52 -37.07
CA LYS A 49 23.81 -12.64 -37.21
C LYS A 49 24.85 -12.36 -38.29
N LEU A 50 24.41 -11.85 -39.45
CA LEU A 50 25.29 -11.45 -40.55
C LEU A 50 26.23 -10.29 -40.19
N ARG A 51 25.79 -9.28 -39.44
CA ARG A 51 26.69 -8.21 -38.98
C ARG A 51 27.72 -8.64 -37.93
N LYS A 52 27.48 -9.76 -37.22
CA LYS A 52 28.38 -10.24 -36.16
C LYS A 52 29.49 -11.14 -36.67
N SER A 53 29.28 -11.84 -37.80
CA SER A 53 30.31 -12.65 -38.44
C SER A 53 31.46 -11.78 -38.97
N PHE A 54 31.17 -10.61 -39.52
CA PHE A 54 32.17 -9.66 -40.06
C PHE A 54 32.70 -8.63 -39.03
N ALA A 55 32.31 -8.71 -37.76
CA ALA A 55 32.75 -7.76 -36.75
C ALA A 55 34.20 -8.03 -36.32
N THR A 56 35.04 -6.99 -36.37
CA THR A 56 36.44 -7.07 -35.93
C THR A 56 36.53 -7.40 -34.43
N PRO A 57 37.62 -8.06 -33.96
CA PRO A 57 37.78 -8.43 -32.55
C PRO A 57 37.71 -7.22 -31.59
N ARG A 58 38.15 -6.03 -32.04
CA ARG A 58 38.00 -4.78 -31.29
C ARG A 58 36.53 -4.36 -31.10
N GLN A 59 35.69 -4.50 -32.13
CA GLN A 59 34.26 -4.19 -32.04
C GLN A 59 33.50 -5.20 -31.17
N LYS A 60 33.85 -6.49 -31.24
CA LYS A 60 33.30 -7.55 -30.35
C LYS A 60 33.58 -7.25 -28.87
N LYS A 61 34.80 -6.81 -28.52
CA LYS A 61 35.16 -6.39 -27.14
C LYS A 61 34.36 -5.16 -26.65
N LYS A 62 34.16 -4.13 -27.49
CA LYS A 62 33.34 -2.95 -27.14
C LYS A 62 31.86 -3.30 -26.91
N ALA A 63 31.27 -4.13 -27.78
CA ALA A 63 29.89 -4.59 -27.65
C ALA A 63 29.67 -5.42 -26.36
N SER A 64 30.59 -6.35 -26.07
CA SER A 64 30.61 -7.13 -24.81
C SER A 64 30.66 -6.22 -23.57
N ARG A 65 31.56 -5.23 -23.53
CA ARG A 65 31.68 -4.27 -22.42
C ARG A 65 30.42 -3.42 -22.26
N SER A 66 29.81 -2.95 -23.36
CA SER A 66 28.56 -2.19 -23.32
C SER A 66 27.36 -3.03 -22.84
N GLY A 67 27.31 -4.30 -23.23
CA GLY A 67 26.29 -5.27 -22.83
C GLY A 67 26.40 -5.67 -21.36
N ALA A 68 27.63 -5.87 -20.87
CA ALA A 68 27.91 -6.15 -19.47
C ALA A 68 27.51 -4.98 -18.57
N ARG A 69 27.80 -3.73 -18.97
CA ARG A 69 27.37 -2.51 -18.25
C ARG A 69 25.84 -2.39 -18.22
N ARG A 70 25.14 -2.64 -19.34
CA ARG A 70 23.66 -2.64 -19.39
C ARG A 70 23.04 -3.76 -18.56
N ARG A 71 23.61 -4.98 -18.54
CA ARG A 71 23.15 -6.09 -17.69
C ARG A 71 23.29 -5.74 -16.19
N LYS A 72 24.42 -5.17 -15.78
CA LYS A 72 24.62 -4.71 -14.39
C LYS A 72 23.60 -3.65 -13.96
N ARG A 73 23.31 -2.65 -14.82
CA ARG A 73 22.26 -1.64 -14.54
C ARG A 73 20.87 -2.26 -14.39
N ARG A 74 20.50 -3.21 -15.24
CA ARG A 74 19.19 -3.89 -15.18
C ARG A 74 19.01 -4.71 -13.90
N LEU A 75 20.06 -5.39 -13.43
CA LEU A 75 20.00 -6.14 -12.17
C LEU A 75 19.83 -5.21 -10.96
N ARG A 76 20.51 -4.05 -10.94
CA ARG A 76 20.31 -3.04 -9.89
C ARG A 76 18.87 -2.53 -9.84
N ILE A 77 18.31 -2.18 -11.01
CA ILE A 77 16.92 -1.69 -11.10
C ILE A 77 15.93 -2.78 -10.64
N ARG A 78 16.12 -4.04 -11.06
CA ARG A 78 15.27 -5.16 -10.62
C ARG A 78 15.30 -5.37 -9.11
N ARG A 79 16.48 -5.32 -8.49
CA ARG A 79 16.62 -5.41 -7.03
C ARG A 79 15.91 -4.27 -6.32
N LEU A 80 16.05 -3.03 -6.81
CA LEU A 80 15.36 -1.87 -6.25
C LEU A 80 13.83 -1.99 -6.38
N LEU A 81 13.31 -2.50 -7.51
CA LEU A 81 11.87 -2.71 -7.70
C LEU A 81 11.31 -3.80 -6.76
N LEU A 82 12.03 -4.91 -6.59
CA LEU A 82 11.64 -5.97 -5.65
C LEU A 82 11.67 -5.47 -4.20
N PHE A 83 12.71 -4.71 -3.84
CA PHE A 83 12.82 -4.11 -2.52
C PHE A 83 11.71 -3.09 -2.26
N LYS A 84 11.39 -2.24 -3.24
CA LYS A 84 10.23 -1.33 -3.17
C LYS A 84 8.92 -2.08 -2.97
N LYS A 85 8.69 -3.18 -3.71
CA LYS A 85 7.47 -3.98 -3.55
C LYS A 85 7.34 -4.55 -2.14
N TYR A 86 8.44 -5.08 -1.59
CA TYR A 86 8.48 -5.61 -0.22
C TYR A 86 8.27 -4.52 0.84
N LEU A 87 8.90 -3.35 0.67
CA LEU A 87 8.68 -2.20 1.55
C LEU A 87 7.23 -1.71 1.51
N ILE A 88 6.61 -1.66 0.33
CA ILE A 88 5.20 -1.27 0.21
C ILE A 88 4.32 -2.30 0.91
N GLN A 89 4.51 -3.59 0.66
CA GLN A 89 3.71 -4.64 1.30
C GLN A 89 3.84 -4.62 2.83
N THR A 90 5.06 -4.49 3.35
CA THR A 90 5.29 -4.40 4.80
C THR A 90 4.70 -3.13 5.40
N SER A 91 4.80 -1.98 4.71
CA SER A 91 4.15 -0.75 5.17
C SER A 91 2.64 -0.89 5.25
N VAL A 92 2.01 -1.52 4.24
CA VAL A 92 0.55 -1.75 4.22
C VAL A 92 0.14 -2.65 5.39
N THR A 93 0.85 -3.76 5.63
CA THR A 93 0.53 -4.65 6.75
C THR A 93 0.70 -3.95 8.11
N ILE A 94 1.75 -3.15 8.28
CA ILE A 94 1.98 -2.40 9.52
C ILE A 94 0.86 -1.38 9.72
N THR A 95 0.52 -0.61 8.68
CA THR A 95 -0.57 0.37 8.77
C THR A 95 -1.90 -0.29 9.12
N LEU A 96 -2.19 -1.46 8.55
CA LEU A 96 -3.41 -2.21 8.87
C LEU A 96 -3.45 -2.63 10.35
N ILE A 97 -2.33 -3.16 10.87
CA ILE A 97 -2.22 -3.55 12.28
C ILE A 97 -2.40 -2.33 13.19
N VAL A 98 -1.77 -1.20 12.87
CA VAL A 98 -1.90 0.04 13.64
C VAL A 98 -3.34 0.54 13.65
N VAL A 99 -4.02 0.54 12.49
CA VAL A 99 -5.43 0.94 12.41
C VAL A 99 -6.30 0.02 13.27
N ILE A 100 -6.11 -1.30 13.19
CA ILE A 100 -6.85 -2.25 14.01
C ILE A 100 -6.57 -2.01 15.50
N ALA A 101 -5.33 -1.79 15.90
CA ALA A 101 -4.96 -1.51 17.29
C ALA A 101 -5.61 -0.22 17.81
N VAL A 102 -5.60 0.85 17.01
CA VAL A 102 -6.23 2.14 17.37
C VAL A 102 -7.74 1.99 17.48
N VAL A 103 -8.38 1.31 16.51
CA VAL A 103 -9.83 1.07 16.56
C VAL A 103 -10.19 0.22 17.78
N SER A 104 -9.47 -0.87 18.03
CA SER A 104 -9.69 -1.73 19.20
C SER A 104 -9.50 -0.98 20.51
N PHE A 105 -8.50 -0.09 20.58
CA PHE A 105 -8.28 0.77 21.74
C PHE A 105 -9.52 1.66 21.99
N TRP A 106 -9.95 2.46 21.02
CA TRP A 106 -11.12 3.32 21.19
C TRP A 106 -12.45 2.55 21.32
N ALA A 107 -12.50 1.32 20.83
CA ALA A 107 -13.60 0.41 21.01
C ALA A 107 -13.65 -0.19 22.42
N LYS A 108 -12.61 -0.08 23.25
CA LYS A 108 -12.62 -0.60 24.63
C LYS A 108 -12.36 0.43 25.72
N PHE A 109 -11.82 1.59 25.39
CA PHE A 109 -11.59 2.67 26.34
C PHE A 109 -12.54 3.84 26.12
N ALA A 110 -12.96 4.45 27.21
CA ALA A 110 -13.73 5.68 27.24
C ALA A 110 -13.03 6.72 28.10
N VAL A 111 -12.95 7.95 27.61
CA VAL A 111 -12.42 9.11 28.33
C VAL A 111 -13.60 9.89 28.88
N VAL A 112 -13.65 10.02 30.20
CA VAL A 112 -14.71 10.74 30.90
C VAL A 112 -14.17 12.07 31.37
N THR A 113 -14.92 13.14 31.10
CA THR A 113 -14.55 14.52 31.38
C THR A 113 -15.67 15.23 32.13
N HIS A 114 -15.33 16.39 32.72
CA HIS A 114 -16.29 17.27 33.40
C HIS A 114 -17.08 16.52 34.48
N ILE A 115 -16.35 15.94 35.43
CA ILE A 115 -16.90 15.16 36.54
C ILE A 115 -17.64 16.12 37.49
N PRO A 116 -18.94 15.87 37.75
CA PRO A 116 -19.74 16.70 38.66
C PRO A 116 -19.33 16.48 40.11
N GLU A 117 -19.57 17.49 40.96
CA GLU A 117 -19.05 17.54 42.33
C GLU A 117 -19.52 16.37 43.20
N PHE A 118 -20.77 15.92 43.07
CA PHE A 118 -21.28 14.77 43.82
C PHE A 118 -20.56 13.45 43.50
N PHE A 119 -19.92 13.35 42.33
CA PHE A 119 -19.16 12.17 41.90
C PHE A 119 -17.67 12.25 42.25
N ARG A 120 -17.19 13.41 42.72
CA ARG A 120 -15.81 13.62 43.17
C ARG A 120 -15.62 13.09 44.59
N GLN A 121 -15.74 11.79 44.76
CA GLN A 121 -15.53 11.12 46.06
C GLN A 121 -14.36 10.13 45.96
N GLY A 122 -13.64 9.95 47.07
CA GLY A 122 -12.51 9.03 47.16
C GLY A 122 -11.42 9.32 46.12
N ILE A 123 -11.10 8.33 45.28
CA ILE A 123 -10.03 8.37 44.28
C ILE A 123 -10.29 9.44 43.20
N LEU A 124 -11.55 9.86 43.01
CA LEU A 124 -11.96 10.87 42.03
C LEU A 124 -12.04 12.31 42.58
N LEU A 125 -11.67 12.54 43.85
CA LEU A 125 -11.82 13.83 44.53
C LEU A 125 -11.14 15.00 43.79
N HIS A 126 -9.97 14.76 43.20
CA HIS A 126 -9.18 15.77 42.46
C HIS A 126 -9.08 15.48 40.96
N ALA A 127 -9.94 14.59 40.45
CA ALA A 127 -9.92 14.18 39.06
C ALA A 127 -10.57 15.23 38.15
N ARG A 128 -9.89 15.62 37.07
CA ARG A 128 -10.44 16.43 35.98
C ARG A 128 -11.08 15.56 34.89
N ALA A 129 -10.44 14.43 34.62
CA ALA A 129 -10.88 13.43 33.68
C ALA A 129 -10.35 12.06 34.11
N TYR A 130 -10.97 10.98 33.63
CA TYR A 130 -10.47 9.63 33.85
C TYR A 130 -10.70 8.75 32.63
N ILE A 131 -9.92 7.67 32.53
CA ILE A 131 -10.08 6.63 31.51
C ILE A 131 -10.69 5.41 32.17
N VAL A 132 -11.79 4.92 31.60
CA VAL A 132 -12.47 3.69 32.03
C VAL A 132 -12.46 2.65 30.92
N LEU A 133 -12.38 1.39 31.33
CA LEU A 133 -12.64 0.25 30.47
C LEU A 133 -14.16 0.04 30.33
N LYS A 134 -14.69 0.08 29.11
CA LYS A 134 -16.12 -0.18 28.86
C LYS A 134 -16.38 -1.66 28.56
N SER A 135 -17.48 -2.19 29.06
CA SER A 135 -17.90 -3.57 28.81
C SER A 135 -18.34 -3.79 27.35
N TRP A 136 -18.88 -2.76 26.70
CA TRP A 136 -19.30 -2.77 25.28
C TRP A 136 -18.21 -2.30 24.32
N TRP A 137 -18.31 -2.72 23.06
CA TRP A 137 -17.37 -2.35 22.00
C TRP A 137 -17.73 -1.03 21.28
N PHE A 138 -19.02 -0.70 21.19
CA PHE A 138 -19.52 0.41 20.39
C PHE A 138 -20.09 1.53 21.26
N GLY A 139 -19.57 2.74 21.11
CA GLY A 139 -20.01 3.91 21.86
C GLY A 139 -19.04 5.07 21.69
N PRO A 140 -19.43 6.30 22.06
CA PRO A 140 -18.56 7.45 21.92
C PRO A 140 -17.30 7.28 22.79
N PRO A 141 -16.13 7.68 22.29
CA PRO A 141 -14.88 7.58 23.04
C PRO A 141 -14.76 8.63 24.14
N TYR A 142 -15.57 9.70 24.08
CA TYR A 142 -15.57 10.81 25.04
C TYR A 142 -16.96 10.99 25.65
N PHE A 143 -17.00 11.08 26.98
CA PHE A 143 -18.21 11.39 27.73
C PHE A 143 -17.99 12.66 28.56
N SER A 144 -18.98 13.55 28.55
CA SER A 144 -19.01 14.72 29.44
C SER A 144 -20.14 14.51 30.45
N LEU A 145 -19.82 14.15 31.69
CA LEU A 145 -20.84 13.84 32.70
C LEU A 145 -21.74 15.05 33.00
N SER A 146 -21.15 16.26 32.99
CA SER A 146 -21.91 17.51 33.12
C SER A 146 -23.01 17.71 32.08
N ALA A 147 -22.89 17.14 30.88
CA ALA A 147 -23.90 17.27 29.82
C ALA A 147 -25.15 16.40 30.09
N TYR A 148 -25.02 15.38 30.94
CA TYR A 148 -26.07 14.43 31.30
C TYR A 148 -26.73 14.78 32.65
N LEU A 149 -26.64 16.04 33.08
CA LEU A 149 -27.20 16.51 34.35
C LEU A 149 -28.43 17.42 34.18
N SER A 150 -29.05 17.40 33.01
CA SER A 150 -30.11 18.36 32.62
C SER A 150 -31.47 18.13 33.31
N GLY A 151 -31.56 17.33 34.38
CA GLY A 151 -32.79 17.00 35.09
C GLY A 151 -32.99 17.81 36.36
N THR A 152 -33.99 18.68 36.37
CA THR A 152 -34.44 19.45 37.55
C THR A 152 -35.21 18.55 38.53
N GLY A 153 -34.57 18.18 39.63
CA GLY A 153 -35.20 17.59 40.82
C GLY A 153 -35.10 16.06 40.93
N GLY A 154 -34.63 15.57 42.09
CA GLY A 154 -34.49 14.14 42.42
C GLY A 154 -33.06 13.69 42.73
N ASP A 155 -32.87 12.38 42.96
CA ASP A 155 -31.55 11.77 43.15
C ASP A 155 -30.68 11.95 41.90
N THR A 156 -29.69 12.85 41.99
CA THR A 156 -28.83 13.24 40.87
C THR A 156 -28.08 12.08 40.24
N MET A 157 -27.74 11.06 41.04
CA MET A 157 -27.10 9.84 40.58
C MET A 157 -28.04 8.99 39.71
N SER A 158 -29.28 8.77 40.16
CA SER A 158 -30.27 7.97 39.43
C SER A 158 -30.63 8.61 38.09
N ASN A 159 -30.80 9.94 38.09
CA ASN A 159 -31.06 10.72 36.88
C ASN A 159 -29.88 10.62 35.88
N LEU A 160 -28.64 10.69 36.36
CA LEU A 160 -27.45 10.57 35.53
C LEU A 160 -27.30 9.17 34.93
N GLU A 161 -27.55 8.12 35.72
CA GLU A 161 -27.58 6.74 35.22
C GLU A 161 -28.67 6.54 34.16
N GLN A 162 -29.85 7.11 34.38
CA GLN A 162 -30.96 7.03 33.42
C GLN A 162 -30.65 7.75 32.11
N GLN A 163 -29.98 8.92 32.16
CA GLN A 163 -29.57 9.66 30.97
C GLN A 163 -28.41 9.00 30.22
N LEU A 164 -27.50 8.32 30.92
CA LEU A 164 -26.44 7.53 30.30
C LEU A 164 -26.97 6.21 29.71
N GLY A 165 -28.04 5.65 30.28
CA GLY A 165 -28.68 4.42 29.81
C GLY A 165 -27.69 3.26 29.80
N ILE A 166 -27.39 2.74 28.59
CA ILE A 166 -26.42 1.64 28.39
C ILE A 166 -25.02 2.05 28.87
N TYR A 167 -24.70 3.34 28.90
CA TYR A 167 -23.40 3.86 29.31
C TYR A 167 -23.25 4.07 30.83
N ALA A 168 -24.28 3.73 31.62
CA ALA A 168 -24.27 3.94 33.08
C ALA A 168 -23.16 3.14 33.80
N GLU A 169 -22.65 2.06 33.21
CA GLU A 169 -21.56 1.28 33.81
C GLU A 169 -20.26 2.06 34.01
N ILE A 170 -20.03 3.12 33.20
CA ILE A 170 -18.90 4.04 33.33
C ILE A 170 -18.84 4.69 34.73
N VAL A 171 -20.01 4.79 35.37
CA VAL A 171 -20.24 5.50 36.62
C VAL A 171 -20.49 4.50 37.75
N ARG A 172 -21.10 3.35 37.47
CA ARG A 172 -21.37 2.30 38.46
C ARG A 172 -20.12 1.56 38.95
N ASN A 173 -19.10 1.39 38.11
CA ASN A 173 -17.93 0.57 38.42
C ASN A 173 -16.64 1.41 38.56
N PRO A 174 -16.37 2.01 39.74
CA PRO A 174 -15.15 2.78 39.96
C PRO A 174 -13.86 1.92 39.87
N ASN A 175 -13.97 0.60 40.00
CA ASN A 175 -12.83 -0.32 39.89
C ASN A 175 -12.32 -0.48 38.44
N GLU A 176 -13.09 -0.05 37.44
CA GLU A 176 -12.72 -0.13 36.03
C GLU A 176 -12.00 1.15 35.55
N ILE A 177 -11.69 2.06 36.48
CA ILE A 177 -10.90 3.27 36.23
C ILE A 177 -9.42 2.90 36.15
N LEU A 178 -8.84 3.11 34.97
CA LEU A 178 -7.44 2.76 34.68
C LEU A 178 -6.49 3.93 34.90
N TRP A 179 -6.95 5.14 34.62
CA TRP A 179 -6.11 6.34 34.71
C TRP A 179 -6.92 7.54 35.11
N ILE A 180 -6.34 8.40 35.95
CA ILE A 180 -6.97 9.62 36.44
C ILE A 180 -6.05 10.79 36.11
N PHE A 181 -6.63 11.80 35.43
CA PHE A 181 -5.97 13.07 35.19
C PHE A 181 -6.27 13.99 36.37
N GLN A 182 -5.30 14.13 37.28
CA GLN A 182 -5.40 15.05 38.41
C GLN A 182 -5.14 16.48 37.97
N ARG A 183 -5.85 17.43 38.59
CA ARG A 183 -5.57 18.86 38.45
C ARG A 183 -4.46 19.22 39.45
N SER A 184 -3.29 19.63 38.95
CA SER A 184 -2.20 20.22 39.74
C SER A 184 -2.58 21.58 40.30
#